data_AF-A0A031FVN9-F1
#
_entry.id   AF-A0A031FVN9-F1
#
_cell.length_a   1.000
_cell.length_b   1.000
_cell.length_c   1.000
_cell.angle_alpha   90.00
_cell.angle_beta   90.00
_cell.angle_gamma   90.00
#
_symmetry.space_group_name_H-M   'P 1'
#
loop_
_entity.id
_entity.type
_entity.pdbx_description
1 polymer ?
#
loop_
_entity_poly.entity_id
_entity_poly.type
_entity_poly.pdbx_seq_one_letter_code
_entity_poly.pdbx_strand_id
1 'polypeptide(L)'
;MTRIDISYGGQRYSVGNRTVEELHREIQEGARTGQHWLAVNDGEGSASPAYLFITPGVPIAVIPVPEPHDPPSEGNGTPFPESEPEGFSPLWNGPTIHPGRSPRL
;
A
#
# COMPACT_ATOMS: atom_id res chain seq x y z
N MET A 1 -6.29 10.77 -8.77
CA MET A 1 -5.07 10.97 -7.96
C MET A 1 -4.71 9.69 -7.22
N THR A 2 -3.45 9.26 -7.25
CA THR A 2 -2.98 8.06 -6.56
C THR A 2 -2.96 8.29 -5.05
N ARG A 3 -3.67 7.43 -4.32
CA ARG A 3 -3.68 7.38 -2.85
C ARG A 3 -2.90 6.14 -2.42
N ILE A 4 -2.10 6.29 -1.38
CA ILE A 4 -1.35 5.20 -0.77
C ILE A 4 -1.80 5.11 0.68
N ASP A 5 -2.33 3.96 1.08
CA ASP A 5 -2.63 3.70 2.48
C ASP A 5 -1.38 3.16 3.18
N ILE A 6 -1.17 3.60 4.40
CA ILE A 6 -0.05 3.20 5.25
C ILE A 6 -0.63 2.60 6.53
N SER A 7 -0.17 1.42 6.91
CA SER A 7 -0.41 0.88 8.25
C SER A 7 0.88 0.95 9.05
N TYR A 8 0.91 1.72 10.13
CA TYR A 8 2.07 1.91 10.99
C TYR A 8 1.71 1.63 12.45
N GLY A 9 2.40 0.67 13.08
CA GLY A 9 2.08 0.28 14.47
C GLY A 9 0.64 -0.22 14.67
N GLY A 10 0.02 -0.72 13.60
CA GLY A 10 -1.39 -1.16 13.59
C GLY A 10 -2.42 -0.06 13.36
N GLN A 11 -2.01 1.20 13.21
CA GLN A 11 -2.89 2.32 12.88
C GLN A 11 -2.83 2.66 11.39
N ARG A 12 -3.94 3.15 10.83
CA ARG A 12 -4.08 3.48 9.41
C ARG A 12 -3.88 4.97 9.16
N TYR A 13 -3.14 5.25 8.11
CA TYR A 13 -2.83 6.57 7.58
C TYR A 13 -2.90 6.54 6.06
N SER A 14 -2.83 7.70 5.43
CA SER A 14 -2.75 7.78 3.98
C SER A 14 -1.80 8.87 3.49
N VAL A 15 -1.26 8.70 2.29
CA VAL A 15 -0.47 9.69 1.58
C VAL A 15 -1.09 9.85 0.20
N GLY A 16 -1.36 11.09 -0.18
CA GLY A 16 -1.80 11.43 -1.53
C GLY A 16 -0.67 12.04 -2.35
N ASN A 17 -0.84 12.03 -3.67
CA ASN A 17 0.03 12.78 -4.61
C ASN A 17 1.51 12.38 -4.55
N ARG A 18 1.78 11.09 -4.31
CA ARG A 18 3.12 10.49 -4.33
C ARG A 18 3.11 9.13 -4.99
N THR A 19 4.28 8.68 -5.43
CA THR A 19 4.47 7.31 -5.92
C THR A 19 4.89 6.38 -4.78
N VAL A 20 4.68 5.08 -4.96
CA VAL A 20 5.12 4.06 -4.01
C VAL A 20 6.64 4.04 -3.90
N GLU A 21 7.34 4.25 -5.01
CA GLU A 21 8.80 4.26 -5.09
C GLU A 21 9.41 5.41 -4.28
N GLU A 22 8.83 6.62 -4.39
CA GLU A 22 9.25 7.78 -3.62
C GLU A 22 9.09 7.56 -2.11
N LEU A 23 7.94 7.00 -1.73
CA LEU A 23 7.61 6.71 -0.34
C LEU A 23 8.53 5.62 0.23
N HIS A 24 8.77 4.53 -0.52
CA HIS A 24 9.70 3.48 -0.13
C HIS A 24 11.12 4.01 0.08
N ARG A 25 11.62 4.85 -0.84
CA ARG A 25 12.95 5.43 -0.72
C ARG A 25 13.10 6.26 0.55
N GLU A 26 12.10 7.08 0.87
CA GLU A 26 12.11 7.91 2.08
C GLU A 26 12.08 7.07 3.36
N ILE A 27 11.20 6.06 3.43
CA ILE A 27 11.13 5.14 4.58
C ILE A 27 12.45 4.39 4.77
N GLN A 28 13.05 3.90 3.68
CA GLN A 28 14.32 3.18 3.73
C GLN A 28 15.47 4.07 4.21
N GLU A 29 15.54 5.31 3.74
CA GLU A 29 16.56 6.25 4.19
C GLU A 29 16.38 6.59 5.67
N GLY A 30 15.15 6.87 6.09
CA GLY A 30 14.82 7.12 7.49
C GLY A 30 15.10 5.94 8.43
N ALA A 31 14.91 4.71 7.94
CA ALA A 31 15.25 3.51 8.68
C ALA A 31 16.78 3.34 8.85
N ARG A 32 17.59 3.74 7.85
CA ARG A 32 19.06 3.70 7.93
C ARG A 32 19.64 4.71 8.91
N THR A 33 19.08 5.92 8.97
CA THR A 33 19.49 6.95 9.94
C THR A 33 19.04 6.61 11.36
N GLY A 34 18.11 5.66 11.50
CA GLY A 34 17.58 5.13 12.76
C GLY A 34 16.33 5.85 13.25
N GLN A 35 15.99 7.02 12.71
CA GLN A 35 14.84 7.86 13.10
C GLN A 35 14.45 8.78 11.93
N HIS A 36 13.16 8.87 11.60
CA HIS A 36 12.65 9.78 10.57
C HIS A 36 11.20 10.21 10.82
N TRP A 37 10.86 11.43 10.43
CA TRP A 37 9.48 11.93 10.46
C TRP A 37 8.87 11.85 9.07
N LEU A 38 7.82 11.06 8.92
CA LEU A 38 7.05 10.94 7.69
C LEU A 38 5.73 11.69 7.81
N ALA A 39 5.49 12.65 6.92
CA ALA A 39 4.21 13.35 6.84
C ALA A 39 3.16 12.47 6.15
N VAL A 40 2.01 12.32 6.79
CA VAL A 40 0.87 11.53 6.31
C VAL A 40 -0.44 12.27 6.62
N ASN A 41 -1.55 11.70 6.20
CA ASN A 41 -2.89 12.09 6.60
C ASN A 41 -3.48 11.05 7.54
N ASP A 42 -4.16 11.53 8.57
CA ASP A 42 -5.02 10.78 9.48
C ASP A 42 -6.48 10.90 9.02
N GLY A 43 -7.21 9.78 9.02
CA GLY A 43 -8.64 9.72 8.67
C GLY A 43 -8.97 9.28 7.23
N GLU A 44 -10.13 8.64 7.09
CA GLU A 44 -10.75 8.26 5.82
C GLU A 44 -11.74 9.37 5.38
N GLY A 45 -11.24 10.42 4.73
CA GLY A 45 -12.11 11.39 4.03
C GLY A 45 -11.70 12.85 4.12
N SER A 46 -11.16 13.32 5.25
CA SER A 46 -10.60 14.67 5.39
C SER A 46 -9.11 14.56 5.66
N ALA A 47 -8.28 15.24 4.88
CA ALA A 47 -6.83 15.25 5.06
C ALA A 47 -6.47 16.00 6.35
N SER A 48 -6.46 15.28 7.47
CA SER A 48 -5.91 15.77 8.73
C SER A 48 -4.41 15.47 8.74
N PRO A 49 -3.51 16.46 8.72
CA PRO A 49 -2.08 16.18 8.69
C PRO A 49 -1.64 15.47 9.99
N ALA A 50 -0.86 14.41 9.82
CA ALA A 50 -0.23 13.66 10.89
C ALA A 50 1.24 13.38 10.56
N TYR A 51 2.05 13.12 11.59
CA TYR A 51 3.49 12.90 11.45
C TYR A 51 3.87 11.60 12.14
N LEU A 52 4.30 10.61 11.36
CA LEU A 52 4.74 9.32 11.87
C LEU A 52 6.22 9.38 12.20
N PHE A 53 6.56 8.98 13.42
CA PHE A 53 7.95 8.78 13.80
C PHE A 53 8.38 7.36 13.41
N ILE A 54 9.03 7.22 12.26
CA ILE A 54 9.53 5.95 11.74
C ILE A 54 10.77 5.54 12.53
N THR A 55 10.69 4.37 13.17
CA THR A 55 11.78 3.80 13.97
C THR A 55 11.97 2.31 13.66
N PRO A 56 13.19 1.77 13.79
CA PRO A 56 13.42 0.35 13.67
C PRO A 56 12.55 -0.46 14.63
N GLY A 57 11.99 -1.57 14.15
CA GLY A 57 11.19 -2.50 14.96
C GLY A 57 9.69 -2.22 14.98
N VAL A 58 9.21 -1.09 14.42
CA VAL A 58 7.77 -0.86 14.25
C VAL A 58 7.32 -1.41 12.89
N PRO A 59 6.31 -2.31 12.85
CA PRO A 59 5.77 -2.81 11.60
C PRO A 59 5.15 -1.69 10.75
N ILE A 60 5.50 -1.68 9.46
CA ILE A 60 4.93 -0.79 8.46
C ILE A 60 4.48 -1.58 7.24
N ALA A 61 3.29 -1.27 6.73
CA ALA A 61 2.80 -1.74 5.43
C ALA A 61 2.44 -0.54 4.54
N VAL A 62 2.80 -0.62 3.27
CA VAL A 62 2.53 0.39 2.23
C VAL A 62 1.59 -0.25 1.20
N ILE A 63 0.42 0.33 1.00
CA ILE A 63 -0.69 -0.27 0.25
C ILE A 63 -1.13 0.73 -0.83
N PRO A 64 -0.70 0.55 -2.11
CA PRO A 64 -1.19 1.39 -3.19
C PRO A 64 -2.70 1.18 -3.39
N VAL A 65 -3.46 2.27 -3.42
CA VAL A 65 -4.89 2.24 -3.74
C VAL A 65 -5.04 2.63 -5.22
N PRO A 66 -5.52 1.71 -6.09
CA PRO A 66 -5.76 2.03 -7.49
C PRO A 66 -6.85 3.10 -7.59
N GLU A 67 -6.69 4.03 -8.54
CA GLU A 67 -7.77 4.97 -8.84
C GLU A 67 -8.99 4.18 -9.34
N PRO A 68 -10.22 4.55 -8.92
CA PRO A 68 -11.41 4.01 -9.56
C PRO A 68 -11.33 4.35 -11.05
N HIS A 69 -11.11 3.34 -11.88
CA HIS A 69 -11.37 3.47 -13.30
C HIS A 69 -12.90 3.50 -13.43
N ASP A 70 -13.46 4.56 -14.01
CA ASP A 70 -14.85 4.51 -14.43
C ASP A 70 -15.04 3.24 -15.25
N PRO A 71 -16.01 2.37 -14.93
CA PRO A 71 -16.29 1.23 -15.78
C PRO A 71 -16.57 1.77 -17.19
N PRO A 72 -16.01 1.16 -18.26
CA PRO A 72 -16.30 1.60 -19.61
C PRO A 72 -17.81 1.63 -19.78
N SER A 73 -18.38 2.79 -20.12
CA SER A 73 -19.80 2.94 -20.45
C SER A 73 -20.21 1.79 -21.35
N GLU A 74 -21.22 1.02 -20.92
CA GLU A 74 -21.68 -0.21 -21.57
C GLU A 74 -22.07 0.06 -23.03
N GLY A 75 -21.11 -0.11 -23.94
CA GLY A 75 -21.30 -0.16 -25.37
C GLY A 75 -21.22 -1.63 -25.80
N ASN A 76 -22.39 -2.28 -25.88
CA ASN A 76 -22.67 -3.54 -26.57
C ASN A 76 -21.48 -4.43 -26.98
N GLY A 77 -21.30 -5.53 -26.24
CA GLY A 77 -21.14 -6.87 -26.84
C GLY A 77 -19.73 -7.39 -27.11
N THR A 78 -19.11 -8.00 -26.09
CA THR A 78 -18.33 -9.24 -26.21
C THR A 78 -18.28 -9.92 -24.83
N PRO A 79 -18.47 -11.25 -24.69
CA PRO A 79 -18.20 -11.91 -23.42
C PRO A 79 -16.71 -11.75 -23.14
N PHE A 80 -16.35 -11.06 -22.05
CA PHE A 80 -14.97 -11.06 -21.56
C PHE A 80 -14.59 -12.52 -21.26
N PRO A 81 -13.48 -13.06 -21.80
CA PRO A 81 -12.95 -14.30 -21.24
C PRO A 81 -12.65 -14.02 -19.77
N GLU A 82 -13.01 -14.96 -18.92
CA GLU A 82 -12.78 -14.94 -17.47
C GLU A 82 -11.26 -14.80 -17.23
N SER A 83 -10.77 -13.57 -17.17
CA SER A 83 -9.40 -13.28 -16.80
C SER A 83 -9.27 -13.67 -15.33
N GLU A 84 -8.58 -14.78 -15.08
CA GLU A 84 -8.12 -15.15 -13.74
C GLU A 84 -7.59 -13.89 -13.02
N PRO A 85 -7.92 -13.67 -11.73
CA PRO A 85 -7.33 -12.53 -11.03
C PRO A 85 -5.83 -12.72 -11.11
N GLU A 86 -5.14 -11.82 -11.83
CA GLU A 86 -3.68 -11.83 -11.97
C GLU A 86 -3.09 -11.80 -10.56
N GLY A 87 -2.82 -13.00 -10.05
CA GLY A 87 -2.34 -13.20 -8.70
C GLY A 87 -1.03 -12.45 -8.57
N PHE A 88 -0.95 -11.57 -7.57
CA PHE A 88 0.26 -10.95 -7.06
C PHE A 88 1.35 -10.71 -8.11
N SER A 89 1.39 -9.49 -8.68
CA SER A 89 2.38 -9.02 -9.65
C SER A 89 3.78 -9.66 -9.47
N PRO A 90 4.48 -10.03 -10.56
CA PRO A 90 5.65 -10.92 -10.57
C PRO A 90 6.96 -10.33 -10.01
N LEU A 91 6.90 -9.45 -9.01
CA LEU A 91 8.07 -8.80 -8.37
C LEU A 91 8.20 -9.08 -6.87
N TRP A 92 7.38 -9.97 -6.30
CA TRP A 92 7.48 -10.34 -4.89
C TRP A 92 8.63 -11.33 -4.64
N ASN A 93 9.74 -10.84 -4.05
CA ASN A 93 10.87 -11.65 -3.59
C ASN A 93 10.77 -12.07 -2.10
N GLY A 94 9.62 -11.86 -1.46
CA GLY A 94 9.40 -12.26 -0.07
C GLY A 94 8.81 -13.68 0.07
N PRO A 95 8.72 -14.23 1.29
CA PRO A 95 8.03 -15.49 1.51
C PRO A 95 6.54 -15.35 1.18
N THR A 96 6.00 -16.23 0.32
CA THR A 96 4.56 -16.32 0.07
C THR A 96 3.86 -16.83 1.32
N ILE A 97 3.04 -15.97 1.95
CA ILE A 97 2.20 -16.38 3.08
C ILE A 97 0.97 -17.09 2.51
N HIS A 98 0.95 -18.43 2.61
CA HIS A 98 -0.23 -19.21 2.24
C HIS A 98 -1.24 -19.20 3.40
N PRO A 99 -2.42 -18.56 3.24
CA PRO A 99 -3.40 -18.42 4.33
C PRO A 99 -4.00 -19.73 4.83
N GLY A 100 -3.76 -20.86 4.13
CA GLY A 100 -4.24 -22.20 4.51
C GLY A 100 -3.18 -23.14 5.11
N ARG A 101 -1.91 -22.72 5.27
CA ARG A 101 -0.85 -23.61 5.77
C ARG A 101 -0.47 -23.23 7.20
N SER A 102 -1.07 -23.90 8.18
CA SER A 102 -0.57 -23.85 9.56
C SER A 102 0.90 -24.27 9.58
N PRO A 103 1.79 -23.57 10.31
CA PRO A 103 3.15 -24.02 10.53
C PRO A 103 3.07 -25.40 11.20
N ARG A 104 3.66 -26.42 10.58
CA ARG A 104 3.89 -27.68 11.30
C ARG A 104 4.96 -27.38 12.34
N LEU A 105 4.57 -27.49 13.62
CA LEU A 105 5.48 -27.60 14.75
C LEU A 105 6.38 -28.83 14.60
#